data_AF-A0A0D2PCG3-F1
#
_entry.id   AF-A0A0D2PCG3-F1
#
_cell.length_a   1.000
_cell.length_b   1.000
_cell.length_c   1.000
_cell.angle_alpha   90.00
_cell.angle_beta   90.00
_cell.angle_gamma   90.00
#
_symmetry.space_group_name_H-M   'P 1'
#
loop_
_entity.id
_entity.type
_entity.pdbx_description
1 polymer ?
#
loop_
_entity_poly.entity_id
_entity_poly.type
_entity_poly.pdbx_seq_one_letter_code
_entity_poly.pdbx_strand_id
1 'polypeptide(L)'
;KKLAENVRHVSKYIFSRQYGLNTPFASAEMKGSSFGLSAYDYLDREDELKAAGPSKTPKRLKHVLPLIEKLLRRHCKCAYISMRDRACPSKVSSHIRVIRIEIIGVY
;
A
#
# COMPACT_ATOMS: atom_id res chain seq x y z
N LYS A 1 2.41 16.10 11.01
CA LYS A 1 1.27 16.11 10.04
C LYS A 1 1.47 15.03 8.97
N LYS A 2 2.62 14.98 8.29
CA LYS A 2 3.00 13.96 7.29
C LYS A 2 2.77 12.49 7.66
N LEU A 3 3.14 12.04 8.87
CA LEU A 3 2.91 10.64 9.28
C LEU A 3 1.41 10.27 9.29
N ALA A 4 0.54 11.15 9.78
CA ALA A 4 -0.89 10.88 9.84
C ALA A 4 -1.53 10.85 8.44
N GLU A 5 -1.02 11.66 7.51
CA GLU A 5 -1.40 11.63 6.10
C GLU A 5 -0.96 10.31 5.45
N ASN A 6 0.30 9.89 5.65
CA ASN A 6 0.82 8.61 5.16
C ASN A 6 0.03 7.42 5.71
N VAL A 7 -0.35 7.46 6.99
CA VAL A 7 -1.20 6.42 7.62
C VAL A 7 -2.56 6.33 6.92
N ARG A 8 -3.19 7.46 6.64
CA ARG A 8 -4.47 7.48 5.91
C ARG A 8 -4.28 6.99 4.48
N HIS A 9 -3.22 7.42 3.81
CA HIS A 9 -2.89 7.01 2.44
C HIS A 9 -2.72 5.49 2.34
N VAL A 10 -1.86 4.91 3.19
CA VAL A 10 -1.62 3.46 3.23
C VAL A 10 -2.88 2.69 3.62
N SER A 11 -3.75 3.26 4.46
CA SER A 11 -5.03 2.62 4.75
C SER A 11 -5.93 2.46 3.53
N LYS A 12 -5.83 3.34 2.52
CA LYS A 12 -6.56 3.21 1.26
C LYS A 12 -6.02 2.07 0.39
N TYR A 13 -4.71 1.83 0.43
CA TYR A 13 -4.09 0.66 -0.22
C TYR A 13 -4.53 -0.65 0.41
N ILE A 14 -4.44 -0.75 1.74
CA ILE A 14 -4.75 -1.99 2.47
C ILE A 14 -6.27 -2.29 2.44
N PHE A 15 -7.11 -1.27 2.58
CA PHE A 15 -8.56 -1.42 2.72
C PHE A 15 -9.34 -0.74 1.58
N SER A 16 -8.87 -0.88 0.35
CA SER A 16 -9.43 -0.20 -0.84
C SER A 16 -10.96 -0.29 -0.93
N ARG A 17 -11.51 -1.48 -0.71
CA ARG A 17 -12.98 -1.72 -0.70
C ARG A 17 -13.74 -0.87 0.31
N GLN A 18 -13.19 -0.64 1.50
CA GLN A 18 -13.86 0.17 2.53
C GLN A 18 -13.89 1.66 2.18
N TYR A 19 -13.02 2.08 1.27
CA TYR A 19 -12.97 3.42 0.71
C TYR A 19 -13.75 3.56 -0.60
N GLY A 20 -14.43 2.49 -1.04
CA GLY A 20 -15.14 2.48 -2.33
C GLY A 20 -14.20 2.48 -3.53
N LEU A 21 -12.96 2.04 -3.36
CA LEU A 21 -11.98 1.87 -4.44
C LEU A 21 -12.08 0.44 -5.00
N ASN A 22 -11.51 0.24 -6.20
CA ASN A 22 -11.47 -1.08 -6.81
C ASN A 22 -10.70 -2.07 -5.91
N THR A 23 -10.89 -3.38 -6.10
CA THR A 23 -10.15 -4.38 -5.36
C THR A 23 -9.80 -5.55 -6.27
N PRO A 24 -8.55 -6.05 -6.21
CA PRO A 24 -8.16 -7.23 -6.99
C PRO A 24 -8.90 -8.49 -6.54
N PHE A 25 -9.58 -8.45 -5.39
CA PHE A 25 -10.35 -9.55 -4.81
C PHE A 25 -11.85 -9.47 -5.13
N ALA A 26 -12.25 -8.75 -6.18
CA ALA A 26 -13.64 -8.70 -6.59
C ALA A 26 -14.09 -10.05 -7.19
N SER A 27 -15.09 -10.70 -6.59
CA SER A 27 -15.67 -11.93 -7.13
C SER A 27 -16.52 -11.65 -8.37
N ALA A 28 -16.71 -12.67 -9.21
CA ALA A 28 -17.51 -12.54 -10.44
C ALA A 28 -18.96 -12.10 -10.17
N GLU A 29 -19.50 -12.28 -8.96
CA GLU A 29 -20.83 -11.81 -8.61
C GLU A 29 -20.90 -10.28 -8.39
N MET A 30 -19.78 -9.60 -8.18
CA MET A 30 -19.72 -8.13 -8.07
C MET A 30 -19.70 -7.40 -9.43
N LYS A 31 -19.63 -8.15 -10.55
CA LYS A 31 -19.56 -7.64 -11.93
C LYS A 31 -20.78 -6.81 -12.37
N GLY A 32 -21.90 -6.86 -11.64
CA GLY A 32 -23.11 -6.08 -11.93
C GLY A 32 -23.17 -4.71 -11.27
N SER A 33 -22.26 -4.40 -10.32
CA SER A 33 -22.10 -3.06 -9.78
C SER A 33 -21.14 -2.27 -10.69
N SER A 34 -21.29 -0.94 -10.77
CA SER A 34 -20.50 -0.02 -11.62
C SER A 34 -18.96 -0.09 -11.49
N PHE A 35 -18.41 -1.04 -10.74
CA PHE A 35 -17.00 -1.39 -10.67
C PHE A 35 -16.67 -2.40 -11.77
N GLY A 36 -16.62 -1.91 -13.00
CA GLY A 36 -16.08 -2.67 -14.12
C GLY A 36 -14.67 -3.14 -13.77
N LEU A 37 -14.42 -4.44 -13.93
CA LEU A 37 -13.08 -5.03 -13.95
C LEU A 37 -12.34 -4.58 -15.22
N SER A 38 -12.22 -3.27 -15.41
CA SER A 38 -11.30 -2.71 -16.40
C SER A 38 -9.87 -3.07 -15.99
N ALA A 39 -8.95 -3.01 -16.94
CA ALA A 39 -7.53 -3.29 -16.76
C ALA A 39 -6.87 -2.30 -15.78
N TYR A 40 -7.17 -2.42 -14.48
CA TYR A 40 -6.54 -1.64 -13.44
C TYR A 40 -5.19 -2.26 -13.13
N ASP A 41 -4.16 -1.43 -13.22
CA ASP A 41 -2.88 -1.78 -12.63
C ASP A 41 -3.04 -1.72 -11.10
N TYR A 42 -2.92 -2.88 -10.46
CA TYR A 42 -2.98 -2.97 -9.00
C TYR A 42 -1.61 -2.78 -8.34
N LEU A 43 -0.54 -2.69 -9.14
CA LEU A 43 0.82 -2.41 -8.66
C LEU A 43 0.99 -0.92 -8.35
N ASP A 44 0.45 -0.03 -9.19
CA ASP A 44 0.39 1.40 -8.94
C ASP A 44 -1.05 1.91 -8.97
N ARG A 45 -1.50 2.44 -7.83
CA ARG A 45 -2.86 2.91 -7.60
C ARG A 45 -2.93 4.40 -7.30
N GLU A 46 -1.82 5.13 -7.46
CA GLU A 46 -1.78 6.55 -7.15
C GLU A 46 -2.74 7.36 -8.03
N ASP A 47 -2.92 6.97 -9.30
CA ASP A 47 -3.82 7.66 -10.21
C ASP A 47 -5.30 7.46 -9.84
N GLU A 48 -5.68 6.25 -9.43
CA GLU A 48 -7.02 5.96 -8.89
C GLU A 48 -7.28 6.76 -7.60
N LEU A 49 -6.28 6.83 -6.72
CA LEU A 49 -6.39 7.56 -5.46
C LEU A 49 -6.49 9.07 -5.64
N LYS A 50 -5.78 9.63 -6.63
CA LYS A 50 -5.90 11.04 -7.03
C LYS A 50 -7.28 11.32 -7.62
N ALA A 51 -7.77 10.45 -8.51
CA ALA A 51 -9.07 10.59 -9.15
C ALA A 51 -10.24 10.50 -8.15
N ALA A 52 -10.13 9.63 -7.13
CA ALA A 52 -11.12 9.49 -6.06
C ALA A 52 -11.17 10.72 -5.12
N GLY A 53 -10.11 11.53 -5.09
CA GLY A 53 -10.04 12.76 -4.32
C GLY A 53 -10.01 12.57 -2.78
N PRO A 54 -10.27 13.65 -2.02
CA PRO A 54 -10.26 13.61 -0.57
C PRO A 54 -11.39 12.74 -0.01
N SER A 55 -11.04 11.65 0.67
CA SER A 55 -12.02 10.76 1.30
C SER A 55 -11.88 10.72 2.82
N LYS A 56 -13.02 10.71 3.53
CA LYS A 56 -13.05 10.54 4.98
C LYS A 56 -12.70 9.10 5.34
N THR A 57 -11.96 8.90 6.43
CA THR A 57 -11.69 7.55 6.93
C THR A 57 -12.98 6.89 7.46
N PRO A 58 -13.35 5.70 6.96
CA PRO A 58 -14.52 4.96 7.44
C PRO A 58 -14.46 4.71 8.95
N LYS A 59 -15.62 4.74 9.63
CA LYS A 59 -15.72 4.56 11.10
C LYS A 59 -15.05 3.26 11.56
N ARG A 60 -15.21 2.19 10.77
CA ARG A 60 -14.61 0.87 11.03
C ARG A 60 -13.08 0.86 10.97
N LEU A 61 -12.44 1.79 10.26
CA LEU A 61 -10.98 1.80 10.12
C LEU A 61 -10.29 2.72 11.13
N LYS A 62 -11.03 3.53 11.90
CA LYS A 62 -10.46 4.46 12.86
C LYS A 62 -9.55 3.79 13.90
N HIS A 63 -9.94 2.61 14.40
CA HIS A 63 -9.17 1.87 15.40
C HIS A 63 -7.95 1.15 14.81
N VAL A 64 -7.88 1.00 13.49
CA VAL A 64 -6.76 0.34 12.79
C VAL A 64 -5.65 1.34 12.46
N LEU A 65 -5.95 2.63 12.36
CA LEU A 65 -4.95 3.67 12.03
C LEU A 65 -3.73 3.66 12.98
N PRO A 66 -3.86 3.50 14.31
CA PRO A 66 -2.70 3.41 15.20
C PRO A 66 -1.83 2.17 14.94
N LEU A 67 -2.41 1.07 14.44
CA LEU A 67 -1.66 -0.14 14.05
C LEU A 67 -0.87 0.10 12.77
N ILE A 68 -1.49 0.75 11.78
CA ILE A 68 -0.81 1.16 10.54
C ILE A 68 0.31 2.14 10.84
N GLU A 69 0.10 3.07 11.79
CA GLU A 69 1.16 3.98 12.22
C GLU A 69 2.36 3.22 12.80
N LYS A 70 2.12 2.25 13.69
CA LYS A 70 3.18 1.38 14.23
C LYS A 70 3.88 0.60 13.12
N LEU A 71 3.13 0.09 12.13
CA LEU A 71 3.67 -0.59 10.96
C LEU A 71 4.61 0.33 10.18
N LEU A 72 4.19 1.55 9.85
CA LEU A 72 5.02 2.51 9.12
C LEU A 72 6.28 2.90 9.89
N ARG A 73 6.17 3.14 11.20
CA ARG A 73 7.34 3.43 12.05
C ARG A 73 8.35 2.29 12.05
N ARG A 74 7.89 1.03 12.07
CA ARG A 74 8.76 -0.15 11.98
C ARG A 74 9.35 -0.31 10.59
N HIS A 75 8.56 -0.09 9.54
CA HIS A 75 8.99 -0.14 8.16
C HIS A 75 10.14 0.84 7.89
N CYS A 76 10.01 2.09 8.31
CA CYS A 76 11.06 3.11 8.13
C CYS A 76 12.37 2.78 8.87
N LYS A 77 12.32 1.98 9.93
CA LYS A 77 13.49 1.56 10.72
C LYS A 77 14.00 0.17 10.35
N CYS A 78 13.37 -0.48 9.39
CA CYS A 78 13.65 -1.86 9.03
C CYS A 78 14.95 -1.91 8.21
N ALA A 79 15.97 -2.59 8.74
CA ALA A 79 17.25 -2.77 8.05
C ALA A 79 17.15 -3.87 6.97
N TYR A 80 16.41 -3.58 5.90
CA TYR A 80 16.12 -4.55 4.83
C TYR A 80 17.39 -5.18 4.22
N ILE A 81 18.45 -4.38 4.05
CA ILE A 81 19.75 -4.85 3.55
C ILE A 81 20.35 -5.87 4.51
N SER A 82 20.48 -5.52 5.79
CA SER A 82 21.05 -6.43 6.80
C SER A 82 20.23 -7.70 6.99
N MET A 83 18.90 -7.61 6.94
CA MET A 83 18.04 -8.80 7.00
C MET A 83 18.22 -9.69 5.77
N ARG A 84 18.30 -9.10 4.58
CA ARG A 84 18.56 -9.83 3.34
C ARG A 84 19.91 -10.54 3.40
N ASP A 85 20.96 -9.82 3.78
CA ASP A 85 22.33 -10.35 3.81
C ASP A 85 22.46 -11.49 4.83
N ARG A 86 21.73 -11.42 5.94
CA ARG A 86 21.65 -12.50 6.94
C ARG A 86 20.90 -13.72 6.41
N ALA A 87 19.75 -13.53 5.74
CA ALA A 87 18.89 -14.63 5.33
C ALA A 87 19.34 -15.30 4.03
N CYS A 88 19.92 -14.54 3.10
CA CYS A 88 20.35 -15.02 1.78
C CYS A 88 21.60 -14.28 1.28
N PRO A 89 22.79 -14.55 1.85
CA PRO A 89 24.04 -13.92 1.44
C PRO A 89 24.47 -14.29 0.01
N SER A 90 24.03 -15.45 -0.49
CA SER A 90 24.49 -16.06 -1.76
C SER A 90 23.89 -15.46 -3.03
N LYS A 91 22.89 -14.56 -2.92
CA LYS A 91 22.18 -13.96 -4.07
C LYS A 91 22.54 -12.50 -4.32
N VAL A 92 23.51 -11.95 -3.59
CA VAL A 92 24.04 -10.61 -3.88
C VAL A 92 25.06 -10.73 -5.02
N SER A 93 24.57 -10.96 -6.24
CA SER A 93 25.38 -10.66 -7.43
C SER A 93 25.78 -9.19 -7.33
N SER A 94 27.07 -8.89 -7.49
CA SER A 94 27.64 -7.53 -7.46
C SER A 94 26.99 -6.56 -8.45
N HIS A 95 26.11 -7.06 -9.34
CA HIS A 95 25.38 -6.32 -10.35
C HIS A 95 23.91 -6.03 -10.00
N ILE A 96 23.35 -6.64 -8.96
CA ILE A 96 21.97 -6.33 -8.53
C ILE A 96 22.04 -5.20 -7.52
N ARG A 97 21.94 -3.97 -8.04
CA ARG A 97 21.51 -2.82 -7.24
C ARG A 97 20.23 -3.26 -6.55
N VAL A 98 20.27 -3.35 -5.23
CA VAL A 98 19.15 -3.70 -4.36
C VAL A 98 17.92 -3.05 -4.96
N ILE A 99 16.87 -3.82 -5.27
CA ILE A 99 15.57 -3.25 -5.58
C ILE A 99 15.32 -2.27 -4.45
N ARG A 100 15.45 -0.99 -4.76
CA ARG A 100 15.06 0.08 -3.87
C ARG A 100 13.60 -0.25 -3.67
N ILE A 101 13.26 -0.78 -2.51
CA ILE A 101 11.89 -0.95 -2.10
C ILE A 101 11.42 0.49 -1.89
N GLU A 102 11.17 1.19 -2.99
CA GLU A 102 10.31 2.35 -3.08
C GLU A 102 8.89 1.82 -2.85
N ILE A 103 8.66 1.22 -1.67
CA ILE A 103 7.32 1.22 -1.13
C ILE A 103 7.08 2.69 -0.85
N ILE A 104 6.42 3.30 -1.83
CA ILE A 104 5.85 4.63 -1.80
C ILE A 104 6.94 5.70 -1.87
N GLY A 105 7.18 6.20 -3.10
CA GLY A 105 7.85 7.47 -3.35
C GLY A 105 7.06 8.64 -2.77
N VAL A 106 7.06 8.77 -1.44
CA VAL A 106 6.63 9.96 -0.72
C VAL A 106 7.85 10.53 -0.01
N TYR A 107 8.66 11.23 -0.80
CA TYR A 107 9.58 12.25 -0.29
C TYR A 107 8.82 13.47 0.24
#